data_AF-A0A953MQJ1-F1
#
_entry.id   AF-A0A953MQJ1-F1
#
_cell.length_a   1.000
_cell.length_b   1.000
_cell.length_c   1.000
_cell.angle_alpha   90.00
_cell.angle_beta   90.00
_cell.angle_gamma   90.00
#
_symmetry.space_group_name_H-M   'P 1'
#
loop_
_entity.id
_entity.type
_entity.pdbx_description
1 polymer ?
#
loop_
_entity_poly.entity_id
_entity_poly.type
_entity_poly.pdbx_seq_one_letter_code
_entity_poly.pdbx_strand_id
1 'polypeptide(L)'
;DLEVIPFSLLIKDCKVSFMNHKRTCVQLCVDIAKRMKENFGEEIKIDTDILIAGAILIDIGKLLEYDKVDGKLTTSKAGKLLRHPFSGVAIADRFGLPPEVLHCIAYHSKEGDLGSRTVEGIIVHHADFVSFEPFKA
;
A
#
# COMPACT_ATOMS: atom_id res chain seq x y z
N ASP A 1 -6.46 5.63 -16.87
CA ASP A 1 -5.19 5.91 -16.19
C ASP A 1 -4.91 4.85 -15.12
N LEU A 2 -5.47 4.93 -13.91
CA LEU A 2 -5.28 3.93 -12.82
C LEU A 2 -5.73 2.50 -13.15
N GLU A 3 -6.75 2.36 -14.00
CA GLU A 3 -7.22 1.06 -14.51
C GLU A 3 -6.30 0.48 -15.60
N VAL A 4 -5.30 1.25 -16.07
CA VAL A 4 -4.42 0.90 -17.19
C VAL A 4 -2.94 0.87 -16.78
N ILE A 5 -2.48 1.81 -15.94
CA ILE A 5 -1.09 1.83 -15.47
C ILE A 5 -0.82 0.58 -14.61
N PRO A 6 0.39 0.01 -14.70
CA PRO A 6 0.77 -1.11 -13.87
C PRO A 6 0.88 -0.69 -12.40
N PHE A 7 0.58 -1.61 -11.49
CA PHE A 7 0.69 -1.35 -10.05
C PHE A 7 2.15 -1.19 -9.58
N SER A 8 3.12 -1.65 -10.38
CA SER A 8 4.55 -1.56 -10.08
C SER A 8 5.38 -1.44 -11.35
N LEU A 9 6.32 -0.49 -11.35
CA LEU A 9 7.34 -0.35 -12.39
C LEU A 9 8.50 -1.35 -12.24
N LEU A 10 8.54 -2.10 -11.14
CA LEU A 10 9.59 -3.10 -10.88
C LEU A 10 9.33 -4.43 -11.58
N ILE A 11 8.10 -4.65 -12.07
CA ILE A 11 7.70 -5.87 -12.76
C ILE A 11 7.70 -5.60 -14.25
N LYS A 12 8.56 -6.31 -14.99
CA LYS A 12 8.62 -6.21 -16.45
C LYS A 12 7.30 -6.71 -17.04
N ASP A 13 6.75 -5.95 -17.99
CA ASP A 13 5.50 -6.29 -18.71
C ASP A 13 4.31 -6.58 -17.77
N CYS A 14 4.24 -5.89 -16.63
CA CYS A 14 3.15 -6.02 -15.65
C CYS A 14 1.79 -5.71 -16.29
N LYS A 15 0.91 -6.71 -16.37
CA LYS A 15 -0.45 -6.60 -16.94
C LYS A 15 -1.52 -6.28 -15.90
N VAL A 16 -1.18 -6.36 -14.62
CA VAL A 16 -2.11 -6.07 -13.54
C VAL A 16 -2.13 -4.56 -13.30
N SER A 17 -3.31 -3.96 -13.42
CA SER A 17 -3.46 -2.53 -13.21
C SER A 17 -3.29 -2.16 -11.75
N PHE A 18 -2.94 -0.89 -11.50
CA PHE A 18 -2.88 -0.30 -10.17
C PHE A 18 -4.19 -0.57 -9.41
N MET A 19 -5.35 -0.32 -10.04
CA MET A 19 -6.62 -0.53 -9.35
C MET A 19 -6.96 -1.99 -9.08
N ASN A 20 -6.60 -2.91 -9.97
CA ASN A 20 -6.84 -4.33 -9.74
C ASN A 20 -6.07 -4.80 -8.50
N HIS A 21 -4.75 -4.55 -8.46
CA HIS A 21 -3.94 -4.88 -7.28
C HIS A 21 -4.47 -4.19 -6.03
N LYS A 22 -4.82 -2.90 -6.08
CA LYS A 22 -5.25 -2.19 -4.87
C LYS A 22 -6.56 -2.76 -4.31
N ARG A 23 -7.53 -3.09 -5.17
CA ARG A 23 -8.75 -3.78 -4.75
C ARG A 23 -8.43 -5.13 -4.11
N THR A 24 -7.56 -5.93 -4.73
CA THR A 24 -7.15 -7.23 -4.18
C THR A 24 -6.46 -7.10 -2.82
N CYS A 25 -5.52 -6.16 -2.66
CA CYS A 25 -4.83 -5.91 -1.40
C CYS A 25 -5.82 -5.55 -0.27
N VAL A 26 -6.79 -4.66 -0.54
CA VAL A 26 -7.82 -4.29 0.44
C VAL A 26 -8.69 -5.49 0.82
N GLN A 27 -9.12 -6.30 -0.17
CA GLN A 27 -9.92 -7.50 0.08
C GLN A 27 -9.15 -8.52 0.94
N LEU A 28 -7.87 -8.75 0.63
CA LEU A 28 -7.00 -9.62 1.42
C LEU A 28 -6.85 -9.11 2.86
N CYS A 29 -6.69 -7.79 3.07
CA CYS A 29 -6.65 -7.22 4.42
C CYS A 29 -7.92 -7.55 5.20
N VAL A 30 -9.09 -7.35 4.59
CA VAL A 30 -10.39 -7.63 5.21
C VAL A 30 -10.55 -9.12 5.52
N ASP A 31 -10.19 -10.00 4.60
CA ASP A 31 -10.31 -11.45 4.78
C ASP A 31 -9.36 -11.97 5.86
N ILE A 32 -8.12 -11.46 5.90
CA ILE A 32 -7.15 -11.77 6.96
C ILE A 32 -7.70 -11.32 8.31
N ALA A 33 -8.12 -10.05 8.43
CA ALA A 33 -8.64 -9.50 9.68
C ALA A 33 -9.88 -10.25 10.15
N LYS A 34 -10.79 -10.61 9.23
CA LYS A 34 -11.97 -11.42 9.52
C LYS A 34 -11.58 -12.77 10.11
N ARG A 35 -10.65 -13.49 9.46
CA ARG A 35 -10.19 -14.80 9.94
C ARG A 35 -9.50 -14.70 11.32
N MET A 36 -8.72 -13.66 11.55
CA MET A 36 -8.08 -13.42 12.84
C MET A 36 -9.11 -13.13 13.94
N LYS A 37 -10.10 -12.27 13.68
CA LYS A 37 -11.19 -11.99 14.64
C LYS A 37 -12.02 -13.25 14.95
N GLU A 38 -12.35 -14.03 13.93
CA GLU A 38 -13.12 -15.29 14.09
C GLU A 38 -12.38 -16.32 14.97
N ASN A 39 -11.06 -16.45 14.80
CA ASN A 39 -10.29 -17.49 15.48
C ASN A 39 -9.69 -17.03 16.83
N PHE A 40 -9.36 -15.74 16.97
CA PHE A 40 -8.67 -15.21 18.15
C PHE A 40 -9.58 -14.40 19.08
N GLY A 41 -10.77 -13.99 18.63
CA GLY A 41 -11.75 -13.30 19.47
C GLY A 41 -11.19 -12.00 20.05
N GLU A 42 -11.36 -11.82 21.37
CA GLU A 42 -10.96 -10.60 22.10
C GLU A 42 -9.44 -10.46 22.30
N GLU A 43 -8.67 -11.54 22.08
CA GLU A 43 -7.21 -11.52 22.18
C GLU A 43 -6.54 -10.70 21.07
N ILE A 44 -7.29 -10.35 20.02
CA ILE A 44 -6.82 -9.47 18.97
C ILE A 44 -7.74 -8.26 18.78
N LYS A 45 -7.14 -7.07 18.83
CA LYS A 45 -7.80 -5.82 18.52
C LYS A 45 -7.35 -5.38 17.13
N ILE A 46 -8.31 -5.28 16.22
CA ILE A 46 -8.09 -4.75 14.86
C ILE A 46 -9.15 -3.69 14.61
N ASP A 47 -8.69 -2.46 14.40
CA ASP A 47 -9.53 -1.38 13.91
C ASP A 47 -9.73 -1.56 12.40
N THR A 48 -10.95 -1.92 12.01
CA THR A 48 -11.28 -2.21 10.62
C THR A 48 -11.31 -0.94 9.75
N ASP A 49 -11.61 0.22 10.33
CA ASP A 49 -11.63 1.48 9.59
C ASP A 49 -10.20 1.94 9.29
N ILE A 50 -9.31 1.89 10.29
CA ILE A 50 -7.88 2.15 10.09
C ILE A 50 -7.26 1.16 9.10
N LEU A 51 -7.60 -0.13 9.21
CA LEU A 51 -7.09 -1.16 8.30
C LEU A 51 -7.48 -0.88 6.85
N ILE A 52 -8.77 -0.65 6.59
CA ILE A 52 -9.28 -0.43 5.23
C ILE A 52 -8.75 0.90 4.67
N ALA A 53 -8.80 1.98 5.46
CA ALA A 53 -8.28 3.28 5.04
C ALA A 53 -6.78 3.21 4.73
N GLY A 54 -5.99 2.56 5.59
CA GLY A 54 -4.58 2.30 5.39
C GLY A 54 -4.34 1.51 4.10
N ALA A 55 -5.00 0.35 3.95
CA ALA A 55 -4.85 -0.53 2.78
C ALA A 55 -5.16 0.18 1.45
N ILE A 56 -6.17 1.06 1.42
CA ILE A 56 -6.50 1.86 0.24
C ILE A 56 -5.36 2.84 -0.10
N LEU A 57 -4.75 3.46 0.92
CA LEU A 57 -3.90 4.63 0.76
C LEU A 57 -2.40 4.35 0.70
N ILE A 58 -1.93 3.16 1.05
CA ILE A 58 -0.49 2.85 1.12
C ILE A 58 0.30 3.19 -0.15
N ASP A 59 -0.34 3.17 -1.32
CA ASP A 59 0.26 3.45 -2.62
C ASP A 59 -0.11 4.81 -3.22
N ILE A 60 -0.82 5.69 -2.49
CA ILE A 60 -1.28 6.98 -3.03
C ILE A 60 -0.11 7.85 -3.52
N GLY A 61 1.07 7.69 -2.89
CA GLY A 61 2.30 8.36 -3.30
C GLY A 61 2.84 7.93 -4.66
N LYS A 62 2.51 6.72 -5.16
CA LYS A 62 2.98 6.25 -6.48
C LYS A 62 2.49 7.14 -7.61
N LEU A 63 1.35 7.82 -7.42
CA LEU A 63 0.81 8.77 -8.39
C LEU A 63 1.71 10.00 -8.59
N LEU A 64 2.59 10.30 -7.62
CA LEU A 64 3.63 11.32 -7.74
C LEU A 64 4.99 10.74 -8.14
N GLU A 65 5.22 9.45 -7.88
CA GLU A 65 6.42 8.75 -8.33
C GLU A 65 6.41 8.46 -9.83
N TYR A 66 5.25 8.29 -10.43
CA TYR A 66 5.15 7.94 -11.84
C TYR A 66 5.20 9.18 -12.71
N ASP A 67 5.88 9.06 -13.85
CA ASP A 67 5.95 10.08 -14.89
C ASP A 67 5.80 9.41 -16.26
N LYS A 68 5.46 10.19 -17.29
CA LYS A 68 5.31 9.69 -18.66
C LYS A 68 6.11 10.55 -19.62
N VAL A 69 7.20 9.99 -20.13
CA VAL A 69 8.09 10.64 -21.09
C VAL A 69 8.03 9.86 -22.39
N ASP A 70 7.73 10.54 -23.51
CA ASP A 70 7.60 9.94 -24.84
C ASP A 70 6.66 8.72 -24.88
N GLY A 71 5.56 8.79 -24.13
CA GLY A 71 4.57 7.72 -24.07
C GLY A 71 4.92 6.56 -23.14
N LYS A 72 6.13 6.52 -22.55
CA LYS A 72 6.61 5.46 -21.66
C LYS A 72 6.55 5.89 -20.20
N LEU A 73 6.07 4.99 -19.33
CA LEU A 73 6.08 5.21 -17.89
C LEU A 73 7.51 5.12 -17.35
N THR A 74 7.87 6.05 -16.48
CA THR A 74 9.16 6.13 -15.81
C THR A 74 8.99 6.65 -14.37
N THR A 75 10.07 6.66 -13.60
CA THR A 75 10.09 7.26 -12.27
C THR A 75 10.41 8.75 -12.37
N SER A 76 9.54 9.58 -11.82
CA SER A 76 9.66 11.04 -11.75
C SER A 76 10.90 11.47 -10.97
N LYS A 77 11.34 12.72 -11.16
CA LYS A 77 12.41 13.31 -10.33
C LYS A 77 12.05 13.24 -8.83
N ALA A 78 10.78 13.47 -8.49
CA ALA A 78 10.31 13.39 -7.11
C ALA A 78 10.41 11.95 -6.57
N GLY A 79 9.93 10.94 -7.32
CA GLY A 79 9.98 9.54 -6.89
C GLY A 79 11.40 8.98 -6.73
N LYS A 80 12.37 9.52 -7.48
CA LYS A 80 13.80 9.19 -7.28
C LYS A 80 14.37 9.73 -5.97
N LEU A 81 13.85 10.86 -5.48
CA LEU A 81 14.33 11.53 -4.26
C LEU A 81 13.54 11.09 -3.02
N LEU A 82 12.23 10.90 -3.18
CA LEU A 82 11.29 10.64 -2.10
C LEU A 82 10.33 9.55 -2.52
N ARG A 83 10.44 8.38 -1.88
CA ARG A 83 9.62 7.22 -2.22
C ARG A 83 8.16 7.39 -1.82
N HIS A 84 7.29 6.59 -2.43
CA HIS A 84 5.84 6.64 -2.30
C HIS A 84 5.31 6.54 -0.86
N PRO A 85 5.95 5.82 0.08
CA PRO A 85 5.49 5.84 1.47
C PRO A 85 5.59 7.25 2.06
N PHE A 86 6.69 7.96 1.83
CA PHE A 86 6.88 9.31 2.37
C PHE A 86 5.98 10.35 1.70
N SER A 87 5.90 10.34 0.36
CA SER A 87 5.01 11.26 -0.34
C SER A 87 3.54 10.96 -0.05
N GLY A 88 3.20 9.68 0.15
CA GLY A 88 1.87 9.23 0.55
C GLY A 88 1.48 9.75 1.92
N VAL A 89 2.37 9.68 2.92
CA VAL A 89 2.18 10.28 4.24
C VAL A 89 1.94 11.79 4.12
N ALA A 90 2.77 12.49 3.34
CA ALA A 90 2.65 13.94 3.16
C ALA A 90 1.29 14.35 2.53
N ILE A 91 0.75 13.53 1.62
CA ILE A 91 -0.60 13.73 1.09
C ILE A 91 -1.64 13.48 2.17
N ALA A 92 -1.58 12.32 2.83
CA ALA A 92 -2.57 11.90 3.82
C ALA A 92 -2.67 12.85 5.02
N ASP A 93 -1.52 13.30 5.52
CA ASP A 93 -1.41 14.25 6.63
C ASP A 93 -2.03 15.61 6.29
N ARG A 94 -1.84 16.09 5.05
CA ARG A 94 -2.46 17.34 4.56
C ARG A 94 -4.00 17.30 4.64
N PHE A 95 -4.61 16.13 4.55
CA PHE A 95 -6.05 15.95 4.67
C PHE A 95 -6.49 15.58 6.09
N GLY A 96 -5.60 15.63 7.08
CA GLY A 96 -5.91 15.39 8.49
C GLY A 96 -6.25 13.94 8.80
N LEU A 97 -5.73 12.99 8.02
CA LEU A 97 -5.91 11.57 8.33
C LEU A 97 -5.19 11.19 9.63
N PRO A 98 -5.75 10.24 10.40
CA PRO A 98 -5.23 9.92 11.72
C PRO A 98 -3.84 9.26 11.64
N PRO A 99 -2.98 9.43 12.66
CA PRO A 99 -1.61 8.90 12.67
C PRO A 99 -1.50 7.40 12.38
N GLU A 100 -2.50 6.61 12.74
CA GLU A 100 -2.54 5.17 12.49
C GLU A 100 -2.67 4.85 10.99
N VAL A 101 -3.42 5.67 10.22
CA VAL A 101 -3.46 5.56 8.75
C VAL A 101 -2.12 6.01 8.15
N LEU A 102 -1.56 7.11 8.66
CA LEU A 102 -0.23 7.57 8.23
C LEU A 102 0.84 6.49 8.48
N HIS A 103 0.74 5.78 9.61
CA HIS A 103 1.63 4.68 9.96
C HIS A 103 1.53 3.53 8.97
N CYS A 104 0.33 3.09 8.60
CA CYS A 104 0.14 2.09 7.54
C CYS A 104 0.82 2.51 6.23
N ILE A 105 0.63 3.76 5.81
CA ILE A 105 1.26 4.27 4.58
C ILE A 105 2.79 4.29 4.71
N ALA A 106 3.32 4.80 5.83
CA ALA A 106 4.75 4.93 6.03
C ALA A 106 5.47 3.58 6.13
N TYR A 107 4.86 2.58 6.77
CA TYR A 107 5.54 1.35 7.20
C TYR A 107 5.17 0.11 6.38
N HIS A 108 4.25 0.19 5.41
CA HIS A 108 3.85 -1.00 4.62
C HIS A 108 4.98 -1.58 3.76
N SER A 109 6.02 -0.82 3.42
CA SER A 109 7.15 -1.26 2.58
C SER A 109 8.44 -1.32 3.39
N LYS A 110 9.59 -1.37 2.70
CA LYS A 110 10.92 -1.52 3.32
C LYS A 110 11.26 -0.44 4.34
N GLU A 111 10.65 0.74 4.22
CA GLU A 111 10.78 1.85 5.16
C GLU A 111 10.37 1.44 6.58
N GLY A 112 9.42 0.50 6.71
CA GLY A 112 8.97 -0.03 8.00
C GLY A 112 9.86 -1.12 8.59
N ASP A 113 10.88 -1.62 7.87
CA ASP A 113 11.67 -2.79 8.33
C ASP A 113 12.58 -2.48 9.51
N LEU A 114 12.92 -1.21 9.71
CA LEU A 114 13.69 -0.74 10.86
C LEU A 114 12.82 -0.30 12.04
N GLY A 115 11.49 -0.34 11.88
CA GLY A 115 10.52 0.07 12.89
C GLY A 115 9.61 -1.05 13.34
N SER A 116 8.66 -0.72 14.22
CA SER A 116 7.54 -1.60 14.56
C SER A 116 6.33 -1.23 13.72
N ARG A 117 5.50 -2.23 13.40
CA ARG A 117 4.22 -2.05 12.72
C ARG A 117 3.08 -2.25 13.73
N THR A 118 2.01 -1.47 13.61
CA THR A 118 0.73 -1.78 14.28
C THR A 118 0.14 -3.09 13.74
N VAL A 119 -0.89 -3.63 14.39
CA VAL A 119 -1.58 -4.84 13.91
C VAL A 119 -2.10 -4.64 12.48
N GLU A 120 -2.72 -3.49 12.22
CA GLU A 120 -3.20 -3.10 10.90
C GLU A 120 -2.04 -2.97 9.91
N GLY A 121 -0.94 -2.33 10.32
CA GLY A 121 0.26 -2.20 9.49
C GLY A 121 0.89 -3.55 9.11
N ILE A 122 0.89 -4.52 10.02
CA ILE A 122 1.36 -5.90 9.77
C ILE A 122 0.45 -6.58 8.72
N ILE A 123 -0.86 -6.51 8.90
CA ILE A 123 -1.82 -7.10 7.96
C ILE A 123 -1.66 -6.47 6.58
N VAL A 124 -1.61 -5.13 6.51
CA VAL A 124 -1.44 -4.39 5.26
C VAL A 124 -0.13 -4.74 4.57
N HIS A 125 0.98 -4.76 5.30
CA HIS A 125 2.28 -5.15 4.77
C HIS A 125 2.24 -6.55 4.11
N HIS A 126 1.73 -7.55 4.84
CA HIS A 126 1.68 -8.91 4.32
C HIS A 126 0.66 -9.09 3.19
N ALA A 127 -0.50 -8.43 3.26
CA ALA A 127 -1.51 -8.47 2.21
C ALA A 127 -1.02 -7.82 0.91
N ASP A 128 -0.29 -6.70 1.00
CA ASP A 128 0.33 -6.06 -0.16
C ASP A 128 1.39 -6.99 -0.78
N PHE A 129 2.32 -7.51 0.03
CA PHE A 129 3.42 -8.34 -0.45
C PHE A 129 2.96 -9.69 -1.01
N VAL A 130 1.98 -10.37 -0.41
CA VAL A 130 1.45 -11.63 -0.98
C VAL A 130 0.76 -11.42 -2.33
N SER A 131 0.24 -10.21 -2.60
CA SER A 131 -0.33 -9.83 -3.90
C SER A 131 0.68 -9.21 -4.88
N PHE A 132 1.94 -9.02 -4.47
CA PHE A 132 3.01 -8.43 -5.26
C PHE A 132 4.12 -9.44 -5.62
N GLU A 133 4.65 -10.16 -4.64
CA GLU A 133 5.80 -11.05 -4.79
C GLU A 133 5.61 -12.17 -5.82
N PRO A 134 4.42 -12.78 -5.99
CA PRO A 134 4.20 -13.78 -7.04
C PRO A 134 4.47 -13.27 -8.46
N PHE A 135 4.42 -11.95 -8.68
CA PHE A 135 4.71 -11.33 -9.97
C PHE A 135 6.20 -10.98 -10.17
N LYS A 136 7.05 -11.16 -9.14
CA LYS A 136 8.50 -10.96 -9.22
C LYS A 136 9.28 -12.24 -9.52
N ALA A 137 8.65 -13.40 -9.38
CA ALA A 137 9.24 -14.72 -9.57
C ALA A 137 9.55 -15.04 -11.03
#